data_AF-A0A952N1S6-F1
#
_entry.id   AF-A0A952N1S6-F1
#
_cell.length_a   1.000
_cell.length_b   1.000
_cell.length_c   1.000
_cell.angle_alpha   90.00
_cell.angle_beta   90.00
_cell.angle_gamma   90.00
#
_symmetry.space_group_name_H-M   'P 1'
#
loop_
_entity.id
_entity.type
_entity.pdbx_description
1 polymer ?
#
loop_
_entity_poly.entity_id
_entity_poly.type
_entity_poly.pdbx_seq_one_letter_code
_entity_poly.pdbx_strand_id
1 'polypeptide(L)'
;MFGLFRSKKVKSPFREWAESQRKSSGSTTVKDSFLISNLHAISLFNDEVVKDKNDFRNRLMGDATLFEIGAFIIFHIDFRLFVKDKANKDVVMNFMLPGFLGTFKKYVNCQNIDHVLQSRFDIYGQILREHKNNYLPIVLEYLCEFIYRTRDNTSPEIIKQADYFTTNTNMMEIAVTNILVTTYVNNFLPIVYENTDMIVEIMKGHRRS
;
A
#
# COMPACT_ATOMS: atom_id res chain seq x y z
N MET A 1 20.34 36.62 -7.37
CA MET A 1 20.79 35.67 -6.32
C MET A 1 19.66 34.65 -6.13
N PHE A 2 19.67 33.58 -6.94
CA PHE A 2 18.62 32.56 -6.90
C PHE A 2 18.90 31.61 -5.74
N GLY A 3 18.12 31.73 -4.67
CA GLY A 3 18.13 30.76 -3.59
C GLY A 3 17.78 29.39 -4.15
N LEU A 4 18.77 28.49 -4.13
CA LEU A 4 18.58 27.06 -4.32
C LEU A 4 17.59 26.57 -3.26
N PHE A 5 16.30 26.52 -3.60
CA PHE A 5 15.34 25.67 -2.92
C PHE A 5 15.76 24.22 -3.22
N ARG A 6 16.71 23.70 -2.44
CA ARG A 6 16.86 22.26 -2.26
C ARG A 6 15.55 21.82 -1.60
N SER A 7 14.64 21.22 -2.37
CA SER A 7 13.52 20.49 -1.80
C SER A 7 14.13 19.50 -0.80
N LYS A 8 13.83 19.65 0.49
CA LYS A 8 14.20 18.63 1.47
C LYS A 8 13.60 17.33 0.94
N LYS A 9 14.42 16.32 0.64
CA LYS A 9 13.92 14.97 0.37
C LYS A 9 13.01 14.62 1.55
N VAL A 10 11.74 14.37 1.27
CA VAL A 10 10.81 13.86 2.28
C VAL A 10 11.43 12.56 2.78
N LYS A 11 11.87 12.54 4.04
CA LYS A 11 12.37 11.32 4.67
C LYS A 11 11.15 10.48 5.02
N SER A 12 11.05 9.31 4.43
CA SER A 12 10.03 8.31 4.74
C SER A 12 10.62 7.31 5.74
N PRO A 13 10.26 7.39 7.03
CA PRO A 13 10.59 6.38 8.02
C PRO A 13 10.33 4.94 7.56
N PHE A 14 9.23 4.71 6.83
CA PHE A 14 8.91 3.39 6.30
C PHE A 14 9.94 2.91 5.25
N ARG A 15 10.37 3.78 4.32
CA ARG A 15 11.43 3.43 3.36
C ARG A 15 12.77 3.21 4.03
N GLU A 16 13.15 4.06 4.98
CA GLU A 16 14.40 3.89 5.74
C GLU A 16 14.41 2.55 6.48
N TRP A 17 13.28 2.16 7.08
CA TRP A 17 13.10 0.84 7.67
C TRP A 17 13.20 -0.27 6.62
N ALA A 18 12.48 -0.18 5.50
CA ALA A 18 12.47 -1.21 4.46
C ALA A 18 13.89 -1.48 3.90
N GLU A 19 14.66 -0.42 3.65
CA GLU A 19 16.07 -0.54 3.24
C GLU A 19 16.93 -1.22 4.31
N SER A 20 16.70 -0.91 5.59
CA SER A 20 17.43 -1.53 6.70
C SER A 20 17.18 -3.03 6.79
N GLN A 21 15.94 -3.47 6.55
CA GLN A 21 15.58 -4.89 6.57
C GLN A 21 16.20 -5.65 5.39
N ARG A 22 16.31 -5.02 4.22
CA ARG A 22 17.02 -5.60 3.07
C ARG A 22 18.50 -5.84 3.38
N LYS A 23 19.12 -4.95 4.16
CA LYS A 23 20.56 -5.02 4.51
C LYS A 23 20.85 -5.95 5.69
N SER A 24 19.85 -6.27 6.51
CA SER A 24 20.04 -7.17 7.65
C SER A 24 20.14 -8.63 7.19
N SER A 25 21.29 -9.25 7.40
CA SER A 25 21.58 -10.67 7.11
C SER A 25 21.23 -11.62 8.26
N GLY A 26 20.30 -11.23 9.14
CA GLY A 26 19.88 -12.04 10.28
C GLY A 26 19.06 -13.28 9.86
N SER A 27 18.98 -14.29 10.74
CA SER A 27 18.14 -15.47 10.51
C SER A 27 16.65 -15.10 10.62
N THR A 28 16.06 -14.64 9.53
CA THR A 28 14.60 -14.42 9.43
C THR A 28 13.90 -15.73 9.09
N THR A 29 12.71 -15.94 9.65
CA THR A 29 11.87 -17.07 9.24
C THR A 29 11.38 -16.85 7.80
N VAL A 30 10.91 -17.92 7.13
CA VAL A 30 10.31 -17.80 5.78
C VAL A 30 9.11 -16.84 5.79
N LYS A 31 8.31 -16.88 6.86
CA LYS A 31 7.18 -15.98 7.06
C LYS A 31 7.66 -14.52 7.14
N ASP A 32 8.63 -14.24 8.00
CA ASP A 32 9.16 -12.88 8.15
C ASP A 32 9.77 -12.36 6.85
N SER A 33 10.48 -13.23 6.13
CA SER A 33 11.08 -12.92 4.83
C SER A 33 10.01 -12.56 3.79
N PHE A 34 8.88 -13.28 3.77
CA PHE A 34 7.73 -12.95 2.92
C PHE A 34 7.12 -11.59 3.29
N LEU A 35 6.88 -11.34 4.58
CA LEU A 35 6.32 -10.06 5.05
C LEU A 35 7.25 -8.90 4.69
N ILE A 36 8.54 -9.01 4.99
CA ILE A 36 9.55 -7.99 4.67
C ILE A 36 9.61 -7.73 3.17
N SER A 37 9.57 -8.79 2.34
CA SER A 37 9.63 -8.64 0.88
C SER A 37 8.42 -7.86 0.34
N ASN A 38 7.21 -8.15 0.83
CA ASN A 38 6.01 -7.41 0.43
C ASN A 38 6.06 -5.94 0.89
N LEU A 39 6.46 -5.70 2.14
CA LEU A 39 6.58 -4.33 2.68
C LEU A 39 7.70 -3.53 1.99
N HIS A 40 8.82 -4.17 1.69
CA HIS A 40 9.90 -3.55 0.91
C HIS A 40 9.41 -3.17 -0.48
N ALA A 41 8.66 -4.04 -1.14
CA ALA A 41 8.22 -3.72 -2.47
C ALA A 41 7.10 -2.67 -2.50
N ILE A 42 6.26 -2.56 -1.46
CA ILE A 42 5.42 -1.36 -1.21
C ILE A 42 6.29 -0.10 -1.15
N SER A 43 7.41 -0.16 -0.45
CA SER A 43 8.33 0.98 -0.30
C SER A 43 8.94 1.45 -1.63
N LEU A 44 8.95 0.61 -2.68
CA LEU A 44 9.47 0.97 -4.00
C LEU A 44 8.49 1.79 -4.86
N PHE A 45 7.25 1.99 -4.41
CA PHE A 45 6.29 2.83 -5.14
C PHE A 45 6.90 4.21 -5.44
N ASN A 46 6.89 4.62 -6.71
CA ASN A 46 7.41 5.93 -7.14
C ASN A 46 8.90 6.20 -6.78
N ASP A 47 9.72 5.18 -6.52
CA ASP A 47 11.14 5.33 -6.15
C ASP A 47 12.05 5.65 -7.36
N GLU A 48 11.77 5.08 -8.54
CA GLU A 48 12.62 5.23 -9.73
C GLU A 48 12.44 6.56 -10.48
N VAL A 49 11.34 7.26 -10.25
CA VAL A 49 10.96 8.48 -11.00
C VAL A 49 11.65 9.75 -10.45
N VAL A 50 12.33 9.63 -9.32
CA VAL A 50 12.92 10.73 -8.50
C VAL A 50 14.21 11.33 -9.09
N LYS A 51 14.62 10.89 -10.29
CA LYS A 51 15.67 11.62 -11.04
C LYS A 51 15.15 12.98 -11.55
N ASP A 52 13.84 13.16 -11.61
CA ASP A 52 13.19 14.37 -12.10
C ASP A 52 12.76 15.30 -10.95
N LYS A 53 13.08 16.60 -11.04
CA LYS A 53 12.89 17.59 -9.95
C LYS A 53 11.44 18.06 -9.79
N ASN A 54 10.45 17.24 -10.15
CA ASN A 54 9.06 17.65 -10.12
C ASN A 54 8.49 17.58 -8.69
N ASP A 55 8.15 18.74 -8.14
CA ASP A 55 7.70 18.91 -6.75
C ASP A 55 6.44 18.08 -6.42
N PHE A 56 5.54 17.89 -7.37
CA PHE A 56 4.35 17.04 -7.18
C PHE A 56 4.71 15.56 -7.00
N ARG A 57 5.61 15.02 -7.83
CA ARG A 57 6.01 13.60 -7.74
C ARG A 57 6.74 13.30 -6.43
N ASN A 58 7.48 14.27 -5.88
CA ASN A 58 8.12 14.12 -4.58
C ASN A 58 7.10 14.03 -3.43
N ARG A 59 5.94 14.69 -3.54
CA ARG A 59 4.86 14.60 -2.54
C ARG A 59 4.20 13.22 -2.54
N LEU A 60 4.15 12.54 -3.68
CA LEU A 60 3.67 11.15 -3.77
C LEU A 60 4.60 10.10 -3.14
N MET A 61 5.64 10.51 -2.41
CA MET A 61 6.59 9.59 -1.75
C MET A 61 6.36 9.41 -0.24
N GLY A 62 5.42 10.17 0.35
CA GLY A 62 5.15 10.17 1.78
C GLY A 62 4.66 8.82 2.31
N ASP A 63 4.85 8.58 3.62
CA ASP A 63 4.41 7.35 4.29
C ASP A 63 2.90 7.14 4.20
N ALA A 64 2.12 8.21 4.17
CA ALA A 64 0.68 8.12 3.97
C ALA A 64 0.33 7.51 2.61
N THR A 65 0.99 7.95 1.53
CA THR A 65 0.83 7.35 0.19
C THR A 65 1.21 5.87 0.18
N LEU A 66 2.31 5.50 0.85
CA LEU A 66 2.75 4.10 0.94
C LEU A 66 1.76 3.24 1.72
N PHE A 67 1.11 3.81 2.73
CA PHE A 67 0.03 3.15 3.44
C PHE A 67 -1.16 2.88 2.52
N GLU A 68 -1.60 3.86 1.71
CA GLU A 68 -2.75 3.68 0.81
C GLU A 68 -2.50 2.57 -0.22
N ILE A 69 -1.29 2.54 -0.79
CA ILE A 69 -0.84 1.45 -1.67
C ILE A 69 -0.86 0.10 -0.93
N GLY A 70 -0.31 0.05 0.28
CA GLY A 70 -0.30 -1.17 1.09
C GLY A 70 -1.69 -1.67 1.44
N ALA A 71 -2.61 -0.78 1.84
CA ALA A 71 -3.99 -1.11 2.13
C ALA A 71 -4.71 -1.71 0.90
N PHE A 72 -4.53 -1.10 -0.27
CA PHE A 72 -5.05 -1.64 -1.52
C PHE A 72 -4.54 -3.06 -1.83
N ILE A 73 -3.22 -3.27 -1.69
CA ILE A 73 -2.60 -4.58 -1.96
C ILE A 73 -3.12 -5.64 -1.00
N ILE A 74 -3.16 -5.35 0.31
CA ILE A 74 -3.66 -6.31 1.31
C ILE A 74 -5.12 -6.66 1.05
N PHE A 75 -5.97 -5.66 0.73
CA PHE A 75 -7.35 -5.90 0.34
C PHE A 75 -7.46 -6.83 -0.88
N HIS A 76 -6.65 -6.60 -1.92
CA HIS A 76 -6.65 -7.42 -3.13
C HIS A 76 -6.20 -8.86 -2.88
N ILE A 77 -5.18 -9.03 -2.04
CA ILE A 77 -4.72 -10.36 -1.63
C ILE A 77 -5.83 -11.09 -0.85
N ASP A 78 -6.45 -10.44 0.14
CA ASP A 78 -7.52 -11.03 0.94
C ASP A 78 -8.69 -11.47 0.06
N PHE A 79 -9.14 -10.59 -0.84
CA PHE A 79 -10.23 -10.89 -1.75
C PHE A 79 -9.89 -12.06 -2.68
N ARG A 80 -8.70 -12.04 -3.30
CA ARG A 80 -8.26 -13.14 -4.18
C ARG A 80 -8.21 -14.47 -3.44
N LEU A 81 -7.62 -14.48 -2.24
CA LEU A 81 -7.50 -15.70 -1.43
C LEU A 81 -8.88 -16.21 -1.01
N PHE A 82 -9.78 -15.31 -0.61
CA PHE A 82 -11.17 -15.65 -0.27
C PHE A 82 -11.91 -16.31 -1.45
N VAL A 83 -11.72 -15.79 -2.67
CA VAL A 83 -12.32 -16.35 -3.89
C VAL A 83 -11.74 -17.73 -4.22
N LYS A 84 -10.42 -17.92 -4.03
CA LYS A 84 -9.73 -19.19 -4.32
C LYS A 84 -10.08 -20.28 -3.30
N ASP A 85 -9.99 -19.98 -2.01
CA ASP A 85 -10.32 -20.87 -0.91
C ASP A 85 -10.43 -20.08 0.40
N LYS A 86 -11.62 -20.08 1.01
CA LYS A 86 -11.91 -19.35 2.26
C LYS A 86 -10.97 -19.73 3.41
N ALA A 87 -10.41 -20.95 3.43
CA ALA A 87 -9.46 -21.37 4.46
C ALA A 87 -8.12 -20.60 4.39
N ASN A 88 -7.84 -19.90 3.29
CA ASN A 88 -6.64 -19.08 3.13
C ASN A 88 -6.75 -17.71 3.82
N LYS A 89 -7.94 -17.31 4.29
CA LYS A 89 -8.17 -16.01 4.95
C LYS A 89 -7.26 -15.81 6.17
N ASP A 90 -6.91 -16.89 6.86
CA ASP A 90 -6.00 -16.87 8.01
C ASP A 90 -4.63 -16.26 7.68
N VAL A 91 -4.16 -16.39 6.43
CA VAL A 91 -2.84 -15.86 6.02
C VAL A 91 -2.84 -14.33 6.03
N VAL A 92 -3.92 -13.69 5.57
CA VAL A 92 -3.99 -12.23 5.59
C VAL A 92 -4.26 -11.73 7.00
N MET A 93 -5.30 -12.27 7.64
CA MET A 93 -5.77 -11.78 8.93
C MET A 93 -4.79 -12.02 10.08
N ASN A 94 -4.13 -13.18 10.11
CA ASN A 94 -3.25 -13.55 11.22
C ASN A 94 -1.78 -13.25 10.96
N PHE A 95 -1.40 -12.91 9.72
CA PHE A 95 0.02 -12.72 9.38
C PHE A 95 0.30 -11.40 8.65
N MET A 96 -0.25 -11.18 7.45
CA MET A 96 0.08 -9.99 6.67
C MET A 96 -0.40 -8.69 7.32
N LEU A 97 -1.66 -8.67 7.77
CA LEU A 97 -2.31 -7.48 8.31
C LEU A 97 -1.68 -7.04 9.65
N PRO A 98 -1.44 -7.93 10.64
CA PRO A 98 -0.70 -7.56 11.86
C PRO A 98 0.71 -7.05 11.59
N GLY A 99 1.43 -7.65 10.64
CA GLY A 99 2.79 -7.23 10.27
C GLY A 99 2.83 -5.84 9.62
N PHE A 100 1.92 -5.59 8.69
CA PHE A 100 1.76 -4.28 8.06
C PHE A 100 1.41 -3.19 9.08
N LEU A 101 0.37 -3.42 9.89
CA LEU A 101 -0.07 -2.46 10.92
C LEU A 101 1.02 -2.23 11.98
N GLY A 102 1.69 -3.29 12.45
CA GLY A 102 2.78 -3.19 13.41
C GLY A 102 3.93 -2.33 12.90
N THR A 103 4.25 -2.42 11.61
CA THR A 103 5.28 -1.61 10.97
C THR A 103 4.86 -0.13 10.92
N PHE A 104 3.67 0.19 10.43
CA PHE A 104 3.21 1.57 10.35
C PHE A 104 3.01 2.23 11.72
N LYS A 105 2.49 1.50 12.74
CA LYS A 105 2.41 2.00 14.12
C LYS A 105 3.78 2.39 14.66
N LYS A 106 4.78 1.53 14.46
CA LYS A 106 6.12 1.70 15.02
C LYS A 106 6.90 2.83 14.34
N TYR A 107 6.83 2.92 13.01
CA TYR A 107 7.72 3.80 12.25
C TYR A 107 7.06 5.10 11.78
N VAL A 108 5.74 5.12 11.60
CA VAL A 108 4.97 6.30 11.13
C VAL A 108 4.21 6.98 12.28
N ASN A 109 4.24 6.39 13.48
CA ASN A 109 3.57 6.89 14.70
C ASN A 109 2.07 7.19 14.52
N CYS A 110 1.38 6.36 13.74
CA CYS A 110 -0.06 6.45 13.54
C CYS A 110 -0.81 5.56 14.54
N GLN A 111 -1.39 6.16 15.59
CA GLN A 111 -2.06 5.42 16.66
C GLN A 111 -3.41 4.84 16.24
N ASN A 112 -4.12 5.49 15.32
CA ASN A 112 -5.43 5.09 14.81
C ASN A 112 -5.36 4.28 13.50
N ILE A 113 -4.19 3.75 13.14
CA ILE A 113 -3.97 3.11 11.84
C ILE A 113 -4.92 1.94 11.56
N ASP A 114 -5.36 1.21 12.60
CA ASP A 114 -6.31 0.11 12.45
C ASP A 114 -7.66 0.62 11.95
N HIS A 115 -8.13 1.76 12.49
CA HIS A 115 -9.36 2.41 12.06
C HIS A 115 -9.23 2.99 10.64
N VAL A 116 -8.07 3.52 10.28
CA VAL A 116 -7.80 3.98 8.91
C VAL A 116 -7.89 2.80 7.94
N LEU A 117 -7.21 1.67 8.25
CA LEU A 117 -7.23 0.48 7.40
C LEU A 117 -8.65 -0.09 7.25
N GLN A 118 -9.38 -0.20 8.37
CA GLN A 118 -10.77 -0.67 8.36
C GLN A 118 -11.64 0.22 7.46
N SER A 119 -11.49 1.55 7.57
CA SER A 119 -12.20 2.50 6.71
C SER A 119 -11.90 2.27 5.21
N ARG A 120 -10.65 1.96 4.83
CA ARG A 120 -10.31 1.60 3.44
C ARG A 120 -10.99 0.31 3.01
N PHE A 121 -10.95 -0.71 3.85
CA PHE A 121 -11.54 -2.02 3.54
C PHE A 121 -13.06 -1.96 3.43
N ASP A 122 -13.72 -1.15 4.26
CA ASP A 122 -15.17 -0.95 4.18
C ASP A 122 -15.56 -0.33 2.84
N ILE A 123 -14.81 0.68 2.39
CA ILE A 123 -15.01 1.35 1.10
C ILE A 123 -14.76 0.38 -0.06
N TYR A 124 -13.60 -0.29 -0.09
CA TYR A 124 -13.28 -1.24 -1.15
C TYR A 124 -14.26 -2.42 -1.18
N GLY A 125 -14.66 -2.92 -0.01
CA GLY A 125 -15.66 -3.97 0.13
C GLY A 125 -17.05 -3.53 -0.32
N GLN A 126 -17.43 -2.27 -0.08
CA GLN A 126 -18.67 -1.69 -0.61
C GLN A 126 -18.64 -1.64 -2.14
N ILE A 127 -17.58 -1.07 -2.72
CA ILE A 127 -17.40 -0.98 -4.18
C ILE A 127 -17.47 -2.37 -4.82
N LEU A 128 -16.81 -3.36 -4.21
CA LEU A 128 -16.85 -4.75 -4.67
C LEU A 128 -18.28 -5.33 -4.67
N ARG A 129 -19.07 -5.07 -3.63
CA ARG A 129 -20.47 -5.55 -3.54
C ARG A 129 -21.37 -4.89 -4.59
N GLU A 130 -21.20 -3.59 -4.80
CA GLU A 130 -22.03 -2.77 -5.69
C GLU A 130 -21.67 -2.98 -7.17
N HIS A 131 -20.38 -3.16 -7.46
CA HIS A 131 -19.87 -3.17 -8.83
C HIS A 131 -19.27 -4.51 -9.29
N LYS A 132 -19.28 -5.57 -8.46
CA LYS A 132 -18.92 -6.98 -8.75
C LYS A 132 -17.87 -7.21 -9.83
N ASN A 133 -18.24 -7.15 -11.12
CA ASN A 133 -17.36 -7.44 -12.26
C ASN A 133 -16.52 -6.24 -12.73
N ASN A 134 -16.88 -5.01 -12.33
CA ASN A 134 -16.22 -3.76 -12.69
C ASN A 134 -15.71 -3.00 -11.46
N TYR A 135 -15.43 -3.70 -10.36
CA TYR A 135 -14.99 -3.07 -9.12
C TYR A 135 -13.59 -2.47 -9.22
N LEU A 136 -12.67 -3.12 -9.96
CA LEU A 136 -11.26 -2.77 -9.96
C LEU A 136 -10.99 -1.34 -10.47
N PRO A 137 -11.55 -0.89 -11.60
CA PRO A 137 -11.38 0.50 -12.04
C PRO A 137 -11.84 1.51 -10.98
N ILE A 138 -12.97 1.24 -10.32
CA ILE A 138 -13.53 2.12 -9.30
C ILE A 138 -12.66 2.11 -8.03
N VAL A 139 -12.18 0.95 -7.59
CA VAL A 139 -11.23 0.88 -6.47
C VAL A 139 -9.94 1.65 -6.78
N LEU A 140 -9.44 1.58 -8.01
CA LEU A 140 -8.25 2.34 -8.43
C LEU A 140 -8.49 3.85 -8.45
N GLU A 141 -9.68 4.31 -8.84
CA GLU A 141 -10.08 5.72 -8.73
C GLU A 141 -10.05 6.18 -7.27
N TYR A 142 -10.66 5.42 -6.36
CA TYR A 142 -10.62 5.72 -4.93
C TYR A 142 -9.20 5.70 -4.37
N LEU A 143 -8.36 4.73 -4.76
CA LEU A 143 -6.94 4.70 -4.39
C LEU A 143 -6.20 5.97 -4.83
N CYS A 144 -6.44 6.43 -6.06
CA CYS A 144 -5.83 7.67 -6.56
C CYS A 144 -6.29 8.88 -5.75
N GLU A 145 -7.57 8.94 -5.39
CA GLU A 145 -8.12 9.99 -4.52
C GLU A 145 -7.49 9.97 -3.12
N PHE A 146 -7.33 8.79 -2.53
CA PHE A 146 -6.65 8.63 -1.25
C PHE A 146 -5.23 9.16 -1.30
N ILE A 147 -4.44 8.64 -2.26
CA ILE A 147 -3.06 9.05 -2.45
C ILE A 147 -2.96 10.55 -2.67
N TYR A 148 -3.83 11.11 -3.51
CA TYR A 148 -3.88 12.54 -3.75
C TYR A 148 -4.12 13.31 -2.45
N ARG A 149 -5.15 12.97 -1.69
CA ARG A 149 -5.55 13.70 -0.48
C ARG A 149 -4.55 13.55 0.66
N THR A 150 -3.86 12.41 0.75
CA THR A 150 -2.89 12.16 1.82
C THR A 150 -1.45 12.46 1.42
N ARG A 151 -1.17 12.92 0.19
CA ARG A 151 0.20 13.09 -0.32
C ARG A 151 1.09 13.99 0.54
N ASP A 152 0.50 15.01 1.14
CA ASP A 152 1.22 15.98 1.97
C ASP A 152 1.19 15.59 3.46
N ASN A 153 0.49 14.52 3.82
CA ASN A 153 0.38 14.06 5.19
C ASN A 153 1.57 13.19 5.57
N THR A 154 2.06 13.39 6.80
CA THR A 154 3.10 12.52 7.38
C THR A 154 2.51 11.17 7.82
N SER A 155 1.23 11.15 8.24
CA SER A 155 0.52 9.95 8.69
C SER A 155 -0.76 9.75 7.87
N PRO A 156 -1.19 8.50 7.64
CA PRO A 156 -2.53 8.21 7.10
C PRO A 156 -3.63 8.77 8.01
N GLU A 157 -4.76 9.15 7.40
CA GLU A 157 -5.90 9.74 8.10
C GLU A 157 -7.22 9.16 7.61
N ILE A 158 -8.27 9.22 8.43
CA ILE A 158 -9.62 8.80 8.03
C ILE A 158 -10.20 9.89 7.12
N ILE A 159 -10.57 9.52 5.90
CA ILE A 159 -11.25 10.38 4.93
C ILE A 159 -12.70 9.93 4.86
N LYS A 160 -13.65 10.86 5.08
CA LYS A 160 -15.08 10.50 5.08
C LYS A 160 -15.58 10.28 3.67
N GLN A 161 -16.58 9.41 3.51
CA GLN A 161 -17.11 9.08 2.19
C GLN A 161 -17.74 10.25 1.43
N ALA A 162 -18.36 11.17 2.16
CA ALA A 162 -18.89 12.40 1.58
C ALA A 162 -17.78 13.29 0.97
N ASP A 163 -16.53 13.14 1.42
CA ASP A 163 -15.43 13.98 0.95
C ASP A 163 -14.86 13.51 -0.39
N TYR A 164 -15.16 12.28 -0.87
CA TYR A 164 -14.64 11.76 -2.15
C TYR A 164 -15.26 12.45 -3.38
N PHE A 165 -16.51 12.92 -3.27
CA PHE A 165 -17.26 13.48 -4.40
C PHE A 165 -17.04 14.97 -4.60
N THR A 166 -16.16 15.61 -3.84
CA THR A 166 -15.78 17.00 -4.11
C THR A 166 -14.92 17.05 -5.36
N THR A 167 -15.35 17.84 -6.34
CA THR A 167 -14.69 17.97 -7.64
C THR A 167 -13.26 18.47 -7.43
N ASN A 168 -12.27 17.60 -7.65
CA ASN A 168 -10.88 18.00 -7.53
C ASN A 168 -10.50 18.93 -8.70
N THR A 169 -9.89 20.06 -8.36
CA THR A 169 -9.56 21.13 -9.30
C THR A 169 -8.28 20.89 -10.10
N ASN A 170 -7.49 19.85 -9.78
CA ASN A 170 -6.22 19.57 -10.45
C ASN A 170 -6.22 18.23 -11.22
N MET A 171 -6.87 18.23 -12.39
CA MET A 171 -6.99 17.04 -13.25
C MET A 171 -5.64 16.47 -13.72
N MET A 172 -4.61 17.30 -13.86
CA MET A 172 -3.29 16.83 -14.30
C MET A 172 -2.59 15.99 -13.23
N GLU A 173 -2.64 16.43 -11.96
CA GLU A 173 -2.07 15.70 -10.83
C GLU A 173 -2.76 14.34 -10.63
N ILE A 174 -4.08 14.29 -10.81
CA ILE A 174 -4.87 13.04 -10.75
C ILE A 174 -4.49 12.10 -11.89
N ALA A 175 -4.37 12.62 -13.12
CA ALA A 175 -3.97 11.81 -14.27
C ALA A 175 -2.56 11.21 -14.07
N VAL A 176 -1.61 11.99 -13.55
CA VAL A 176 -0.27 11.50 -13.22
C VAL A 176 -0.32 10.43 -12.13
N THR A 177 -1.12 10.65 -11.08
CA THR A 177 -1.31 9.67 -9.99
C THR A 177 -1.87 8.36 -10.54
N ASN A 178 -2.89 8.42 -11.39
CA ASN A 178 -3.50 7.25 -12.02
C ASN A 178 -2.48 6.46 -12.87
N ILE A 179 -1.68 7.14 -13.70
CA ILE A 179 -0.63 6.48 -14.49
C ILE A 179 0.36 5.73 -13.58
N LEU A 180 0.82 6.38 -12.51
CA LEU A 180 1.78 5.79 -11.57
C LEU A 180 1.19 4.59 -10.83
N VAL A 181 -0.03 4.73 -10.29
CA VAL A 181 -0.75 3.67 -9.59
C VAL A 181 -1.00 2.49 -10.53
N THR A 182 -1.57 2.73 -11.70
CA THR A 182 -1.90 1.68 -12.67
C THR A 182 -0.64 0.94 -13.12
N THR A 183 0.44 1.67 -13.41
CA THR A 183 1.73 1.06 -13.80
C THR A 183 2.31 0.22 -12.67
N TYR A 184 2.32 0.75 -11.45
CA TYR A 184 2.83 0.04 -10.29
C TYR A 184 2.02 -1.23 -10.02
N VAL A 185 0.68 -1.14 -10.00
CA VAL A 185 -0.21 -2.28 -9.77
C VAL A 185 -0.02 -3.35 -10.84
N ASN A 186 0.02 -2.99 -12.12
CA ASN A 186 0.17 -3.96 -13.22
C ASN A 186 1.50 -4.71 -13.17
N ASN A 187 2.57 -4.07 -12.71
CA ASN A 187 3.89 -4.70 -12.62
C ASN A 187 4.09 -5.47 -11.31
N PHE A 188 3.54 -4.96 -10.21
CA PHE A 188 3.85 -5.46 -8.87
C PHE A 188 2.84 -6.50 -8.36
N LEU A 189 1.55 -6.31 -8.65
CA LEU A 189 0.49 -7.19 -8.16
C LEU A 189 0.67 -8.67 -8.60
N PRO A 190 1.13 -8.98 -9.83
CA PRO A 190 1.45 -10.36 -10.20
C PRO A 190 2.52 -11.01 -9.31
N ILE A 191 3.60 -10.29 -9.00
CA ILE A 191 4.70 -10.77 -8.14
C ILE A 191 4.20 -11.04 -6.73
N VAL A 192 3.37 -10.14 -6.20
CA VAL A 192 2.71 -10.30 -4.90
C VAL A 192 1.86 -11.57 -4.87
N TYR A 193 1.10 -11.84 -5.93
CA TYR A 193 0.25 -13.03 -6.01
C TYR A 193 1.06 -14.33 -6.05
N GLU A 194 2.14 -14.38 -6.82
CA GLU A 194 3.04 -15.55 -6.86
C GLU A 194 3.63 -15.83 -5.48
N ASN A 195 4.17 -14.79 -4.82
CA ASN A 195 4.71 -14.92 -3.47
C ASN A 195 3.64 -15.37 -2.47
N THR A 196 2.41 -14.86 -2.61
CA THR A 196 1.30 -15.17 -1.70
C THR A 196 0.87 -16.63 -1.85
N ASP A 197 0.78 -17.13 -3.08
CA ASP A 197 0.43 -18.54 -3.30
C ASP A 197 1.49 -19.46 -2.67
N MET A 198 2.78 -19.13 -2.82
CA MET A 198 3.88 -19.87 -2.20
C MET A 198 3.77 -19.90 -0.66
N ILE A 199 3.50 -18.77 0.00
CA ILE A 199 3.41 -18.75 1.47
C ILE A 199 2.19 -19.51 1.99
N VAL A 200 1.06 -19.44 1.26
CA VAL A 200 -0.15 -20.22 1.58
C VAL A 200 0.16 -21.72 1.55
N GLU A 201 0.90 -22.19 0.55
CA GLU A 201 1.31 -23.60 0.45
C GLU A 201 2.21 -24.03 1.62
N ILE A 202 3.21 -23.22 1.96
CA ILE A 202 4.13 -23.49 3.09
C ILE A 202 3.34 -23.56 4.42
N MET A 203 2.40 -22.65 4.62
CA MET A 203 1.55 -22.62 5.82
C MET A 203 0.57 -23.81 5.87
N LYS A 204 0.08 -24.28 4.73
CA LYS A 204 -0.74 -25.50 4.66
C LYS A 204 0.07 -26.78 4.89
N GLY A 205 1.30 -26.84 4.41
CA GLY A 205 2.21 -27.98 4.61
C GLY A 205 2.51 -28.23 6.10
N HIS A 206 2.68 -27.17 6.88
CA HIS A 206 2.89 -27.25 8.34
C HIS A 206 1.66 -27.70 9.15
N ARG A 207 0.46 -27.70 8.57
CA ARG A 207 -0.76 -28.22 9.23
C ARG A 207 -0.95 -29.73 9.03
N ARG A 208 -0.16 -30.38 8.17
CA ARG A 208 -0.27 -31.81 7.82
C ARG A 208 0.85 -32.68 8.40
N SER A 209 1.80 -32.09 9.11
CA SER A 209 2.88 -32.75 9.87
C SER A 209 2.58 -32.70 11.35
#